data_AF-A0A7X9DKX4-F1
#
_entry.id   AF-A0A7X9DKX4-F1
#
_cell.length_a   1.000
_cell.length_b   1.000
_cell.length_c   1.000
_cell.angle_alpha   90.00
_cell.angle_beta   90.00
_cell.angle_gamma   90.00
#
_symmetry.space_group_name_H-M   'P 1'
#
loop_
_entity.id
_entity.type
_entity.pdbx_description
1 polymer ?
#
loop_
_entity_poly.entity_id
_entity_poly.type
_entity_poly.pdbx_seq_one_letter_code
_entity_poly.pdbx_strand_id
1 'polypeptide(L)'
;MQHKKLWLAFTILIAAGVYGYVVFSNYKPKDLVQLAEVRGDKSDKSNSLDLPYPEKAERISITKTSGSEQVTFKTEKNKEEVQEYYKNVMATLNWKLESEAIYDYSTVSRFYKDESRVNVMAFDEESSTGSLVGIEISKH
;
A
#
# COMPACT_ATOMS: atom_id res chain seq x y z
N MET A 1 7.42 0.55 -62.34
CA MET A 1 6.22 0.47 -61.45
C MET A 1 6.58 0.34 -59.95
N GLN A 2 7.74 -0.23 -59.59
CA GLN A 2 8.18 -0.42 -58.19
C GLN A 2 8.54 0.88 -57.45
N HIS A 3 9.21 1.86 -58.08
CA HIS A 3 9.57 3.13 -57.41
C HIS A 3 8.37 3.95 -56.94
N LYS A 4 7.24 3.91 -57.68
CA LYS A 4 6.00 4.60 -57.29
C LYS A 4 5.38 3.98 -56.03
N LYS A 5 5.46 2.65 -55.87
CA LYS A 5 4.99 1.93 -54.68
C LYS A 5 5.86 2.22 -53.46
N LEU A 6 7.18 2.31 -53.65
CA LEU A 6 8.13 2.67 -52.59
C LEU A 6 7.89 4.10 -52.07
N TRP A 7 7.63 5.04 -52.99
CA TRP A 7 7.33 6.44 -52.63
C TRP A 7 5.97 6.58 -51.94
N LEU A 8 4.98 5.79 -52.34
CA LEU A 8 3.69 5.71 -51.66
C LEU A 8 3.83 5.13 -50.23
N ALA A 9 4.65 4.08 -50.05
CA ALA A 9 4.90 3.51 -48.73
C ALA A 9 5.60 4.51 -47.80
N PHE A 10 6.58 5.26 -48.32
CA PHE A 10 7.32 6.26 -47.55
C PHE A 10 6.44 7.43 -47.09
N THR A 11 5.55 7.90 -47.98
CA THR A 11 4.58 8.97 -47.66
C THR A 11 3.56 8.52 -46.60
N ILE A 12 3.07 7.27 -46.68
CA ILE A 12 2.18 6.70 -45.67
C ILE A 12 2.89 6.61 -44.31
N LEU A 13 4.16 6.21 -44.29
CA LEU A 13 4.93 6.03 -43.05
C LEU A 13 5.18 7.38 -42.36
N ILE A 14 5.48 8.43 -43.13
CA ILE A 14 5.60 9.79 -42.60
C ILE A 14 4.25 10.28 -42.05
N ALA A 15 3.16 10.08 -42.79
CA ALA A 15 1.83 10.50 -42.36
C ALA A 15 1.40 9.81 -41.06
N ALA A 16 1.67 8.51 -40.91
CA ALA A 16 1.40 7.77 -39.69
C ALA A 16 2.23 8.28 -38.50
N GLY A 17 3.51 8.62 -38.72
CA GLY A 17 4.38 9.21 -37.70
C GLY A 17 3.90 10.58 -37.22
N VAL A 18 3.53 11.47 -38.16
CA VAL A 18 2.97 12.78 -37.83
C VAL A 18 1.65 12.66 -37.07
N TYR A 19 0.76 11.77 -37.52
CA TYR A 19 -0.51 11.52 -36.84
C TYR A 19 -0.30 11.00 -35.42
N GLY A 20 0.59 10.02 -35.23
CA GLY A 20 0.95 9.50 -33.91
C GLY A 20 1.52 10.58 -32.99
N TYR A 21 2.37 11.47 -33.52
CA TYR A 21 2.90 12.61 -32.78
C TYR A 21 1.82 13.62 -32.37
N VAL A 22 0.84 13.89 -33.24
CA VAL A 22 -0.28 14.79 -32.90
C VAL A 22 -1.18 14.18 -31.82
N VAL A 23 -1.48 12.89 -31.91
CA VAL A 23 -2.29 12.19 -30.90
C VAL A 23 -1.56 12.14 -29.56
N PHE A 24 -0.26 11.86 -29.56
CA PHE A 24 0.54 11.80 -28.34
C PHE A 24 0.78 13.18 -27.72
N SER A 25 1.05 14.22 -28.52
CA SER A 25 1.28 15.58 -28.01
C SER A 25 0.00 16.21 -27.44
N ASN A 26 -1.18 15.85 -27.97
CA ASN A 26 -2.47 16.27 -27.42
C ASN A 26 -3.01 15.31 -26.35
N TYR A 27 -2.31 14.21 -26.07
CA TYR A 27 -2.67 13.32 -24.99
C TYR A 27 -2.42 14.04 -23.67
N LYS A 28 -3.49 14.63 -23.12
CA LYS A 28 -3.50 15.03 -21.72
C LYS A 28 -3.61 13.73 -20.93
N PRO A 29 -2.59 13.33 -20.16
CA PRO A 29 -2.77 12.20 -19.26
C PRO A 29 -3.98 12.54 -18.41
N LYS A 30 -4.97 11.64 -18.39
CA LYS A 30 -6.06 11.70 -17.42
C LYS A 30 -5.35 11.83 -16.08
N ASP A 31 -5.58 12.95 -15.39
CA ASP A 31 -4.87 13.27 -14.16
C ASP A 31 -4.77 12.00 -13.34
N LEU A 32 -3.53 11.57 -13.05
CA LEU A 32 -3.32 10.60 -11.98
C LEU A 32 -4.10 11.22 -10.83
N VAL A 33 -5.21 10.60 -10.44
CA VAL A 33 -5.99 11.05 -9.30
C VAL A 33 -4.95 11.17 -8.20
N GLN A 34 -4.56 12.40 -7.87
CA GLN A 34 -3.76 12.66 -6.70
C GLN A 34 -4.67 12.16 -5.60
N LEU A 35 -4.42 10.94 -5.15
CA LEU A 35 -4.95 10.46 -3.89
C LEU A 35 -4.59 11.58 -2.94
N ALA A 36 -5.63 12.29 -2.49
CA ALA A 36 -5.50 13.52 -1.73
C ALA A 36 -4.36 13.31 -0.75
N GLU A 37 -3.33 14.16 -0.84
CA GLU A 37 -2.26 14.19 0.14
C GLU A 37 -2.96 14.27 1.50
N VAL A 38 -2.99 13.15 2.24
CA VAL A 38 -3.67 13.06 3.53
C VAL A 38 -2.76 13.77 4.52
N ARG A 39 -2.75 15.09 4.39
CA ARG A 39 -2.16 16.05 5.30
C ARG A 39 -2.81 15.77 6.65
N GLY A 40 -1.98 15.39 7.62
CA GLY A 40 -2.42 14.86 8.90
C GLY A 40 -3.45 15.73 9.58
N ASP A 41 -4.72 15.35 9.44
CA ASP A 41 -5.76 15.79 10.35
C ASP A 41 -5.74 14.84 11.55
N LYS A 42 -5.51 15.46 12.70
CA LYS A 42 -5.79 14.91 14.00
C LYS A 42 -7.24 14.41 13.98
N SER A 43 -7.51 13.34 14.74
CA SER A 43 -8.83 12.70 14.94
C SER A 43 -9.45 12.00 13.72
N ASP A 44 -9.09 10.73 13.57
CA ASP A 44 -10.09 9.66 13.72
C ASP A 44 -9.32 8.40 14.11
N LYS A 45 -9.39 8.03 15.39
CA LYS A 45 -8.69 6.86 15.97
C LYS A 45 -9.32 5.54 15.54
N SER A 46 -10.28 5.54 14.62
CA SER A 46 -11.09 4.35 14.34
C SER A 46 -10.66 3.71 13.04
N ASN A 47 -9.78 2.71 13.18
CA ASN A 47 -9.70 1.61 12.22
C ASN A 47 -11.02 0.82 12.37
N SER A 48 -11.50 0.14 11.33
CA SER A 48 -12.74 -0.66 11.41
C SER A 48 -12.75 -1.74 12.51
N LEU A 49 -11.57 -2.13 13.01
CA LEU A 49 -11.40 -3.05 14.14
C LEU A 49 -10.96 -2.38 15.45
N ASP A 50 -10.80 -1.05 15.48
CA ASP A 50 -10.36 -0.25 16.64
C ASP A 50 -9.12 -0.86 17.35
N LEU A 51 -8.18 -1.37 16.56
CA LEU A 51 -6.97 -2.01 17.08
C LEU A 51 -6.10 -0.97 17.80
N PRO A 52 -5.68 -1.22 19.05
CA PRO A 52 -4.86 -0.28 19.80
C PRO A 52 -3.47 -0.18 19.16
N TYR A 53 -2.90 1.02 19.21
CA TYR A 53 -1.52 1.25 18.79
C TYR A 53 -0.56 1.13 19.99
N PRO A 54 0.70 0.73 19.74
CA PRO A 54 1.76 0.82 20.74
C PRO A 54 1.95 2.26 21.26
N GLU A 55 2.54 2.40 22.44
CA GLU A 55 2.87 3.72 22.99
C GLU A 55 3.71 4.55 22.01
N LYS A 56 3.42 5.85 21.97
CA LYS A 56 4.07 6.83 21.09
C LYS A 56 4.06 6.48 19.60
N ALA A 57 3.06 5.72 19.15
CA ALA A 57 2.86 5.50 17.72
C ALA A 57 2.44 6.79 16.99
N GLU A 58 3.08 7.08 15.87
CA GLU A 58 2.76 8.18 14.96
C GLU A 58 2.14 7.62 13.67
N ARG A 59 0.85 7.88 13.45
CA ARG A 59 0.16 7.46 12.23
C ARG A 59 0.70 8.23 11.02
N ILE A 60 1.09 7.49 9.98
CA ILE A 60 1.56 8.04 8.70
C ILE A 60 0.41 8.09 7.69
N SER A 61 -0.32 6.99 7.53
CA SER A 61 -1.37 6.90 6.51
C SER A 61 -2.48 5.95 6.91
N ILE A 62 -3.64 6.17 6.28
CA ILE A 62 -4.80 5.29 6.33
C ILE A 62 -5.39 5.23 4.93
N THR A 63 -5.62 4.02 4.44
CA THR A 63 -6.20 3.75 3.12
C THR A 63 -7.38 2.82 3.31
N LYS A 64 -8.56 3.23 2.84
CA LYS A 64 -9.78 2.41 2.88
C LYS A 64 -10.22 2.11 1.45
N THR A 65 -10.42 0.83 1.15
CA THR A 65 -11.02 0.36 -0.11
C THR A 65 -12.33 -0.37 0.19
N SER A 66 -13.06 -0.80 -0.84
CA SER A 66 -14.35 -1.49 -0.68
C SER A 66 -14.26 -2.84 0.05
N GLY A 67 -13.07 -3.43 0.16
CA GLY A 67 -12.86 -4.75 0.79
C GLY A 67 -11.71 -4.82 1.79
N SER A 68 -10.92 -3.76 1.94
CA SER A 68 -9.80 -3.73 2.87
C SER A 68 -9.55 -2.35 3.45
N GLU A 69 -8.96 -2.33 4.63
CA GLU A 69 -8.45 -1.13 5.28
C GLU A 69 -6.99 -1.35 5.66
N GLN A 70 -6.13 -0.40 5.30
CA GLN A 70 -4.73 -0.43 5.64
C GLN A 70 -4.37 0.82 6.45
N VAL A 71 -3.62 0.62 7.52
CA VAL A 71 -3.07 1.69 8.35
C VAL A 71 -1.57 1.52 8.42
N THR A 72 -0.83 2.62 8.24
CA THR A 72 0.62 2.64 8.42
C THR A 72 0.98 3.65 9.49
N PHE A 73 1.86 3.26 10.41
CA PHE A 73 2.35 4.12 11.49
C PHE A 73 3.81 3.80 11.83
N LYS A 74 4.49 4.76 12.46
CA LYS A 74 5.81 4.58 13.06
C LYS A 74 5.70 4.40 14.56
N THR A 75 6.62 3.66 15.16
CA THR A 75 6.70 3.48 16.62
C THR A 75 8.16 3.35 17.05
N GLU A 76 8.46 3.71 18.30
CA GLU A 76 9.80 3.52 18.90
C GLU A 76 10.13 2.04 19.18
N LYS A 77 9.14 1.13 19.06
CA LYS A 77 9.34 -0.31 19.24
C LYS A 77 10.02 -0.95 18.03
N ASN A 78 10.87 -1.94 18.27
CA ASN A 78 11.45 -2.77 17.20
C ASN A 78 10.41 -3.77 16.64
N LYS A 79 10.74 -4.43 15.51
CA LYS A 79 9.79 -5.30 14.83
C LYS A 79 9.34 -6.47 15.71
N GLU A 80 10.23 -7.06 16.51
CA GLU A 80 9.90 -8.17 17.42
C GLU A 80 8.90 -7.74 18.50
N GLU A 81 9.14 -6.59 19.12
CA GLU A 81 8.27 -6.01 20.14
C GLU A 81 6.90 -5.64 19.58
N VAL A 82 6.84 -5.15 18.33
CA VAL A 82 5.57 -4.88 17.64
C VAL A 82 4.78 -6.18 17.44
N GLN A 83 5.45 -7.26 17.03
CA GLN A 83 4.80 -8.54 16.79
C GLN A 83 4.31 -9.16 18.10
N GLU A 84 5.11 -9.11 19.16
CA GLU A 84 4.69 -9.58 20.49
C GLU A 84 3.49 -8.77 21.00
N TYR A 85 3.53 -7.44 20.87
CA TYR A 85 2.41 -6.57 21.23
C TYR A 85 1.12 -6.98 20.52
N TYR A 86 1.14 -7.12 19.19
CA TYR A 86 -0.07 -7.49 18.44
C TYR A 86 -0.49 -8.92 18.66
N LYS A 87 0.41 -9.88 18.89
CA LYS A 87 0.02 -11.24 19.31
C LYS A 87 -0.79 -11.21 20.60
N ASN A 88 -0.37 -10.43 21.59
CA ASN A 88 -1.09 -10.29 22.87
C ASN A 88 -2.45 -9.58 22.71
N VAL A 89 -2.49 -8.50 21.93
CA VAL A 89 -3.74 -7.78 21.61
C VAL A 89 -4.72 -8.70 20.88
N MET A 90 -4.26 -9.37 19.83
CA MET A 90 -5.08 -10.23 19.00
C MET A 90 -5.59 -11.45 19.77
N ALA A 91 -4.75 -12.06 20.62
CA ALA A 91 -5.16 -13.14 21.51
C ALA A 91 -6.26 -12.69 22.49
N THR A 92 -6.13 -11.49 23.08
CA THR A 92 -7.14 -10.91 23.99
C THR A 92 -8.48 -10.67 23.28
N LEU A 93 -8.43 -10.35 21.99
CA LEU A 93 -9.60 -10.14 21.14
C LEU A 93 -10.15 -11.44 20.51
N ASN A 94 -9.65 -12.60 20.93
CA ASN A 94 -9.99 -13.93 20.42
C ASN A 94 -9.72 -14.13 18.92
N TRP A 95 -8.71 -13.44 18.38
CA TRP A 95 -8.17 -13.73 17.06
C TRP A 95 -7.15 -14.86 17.16
N LYS A 96 -7.05 -15.66 16.10
CA LYS A 96 -6.11 -16.77 16.03
C LYS A 96 -4.98 -16.43 15.07
N LEU A 97 -3.74 -16.75 15.45
CA LEU A 97 -2.60 -16.66 14.54
C LEU A 97 -2.76 -17.72 13.45
N GLU A 98 -2.85 -17.30 12.19
CA GLU A 98 -2.89 -18.18 11.01
C GLU A 98 -1.47 -18.56 10.59
N SER A 99 -0.58 -17.57 10.52
CA SER A 99 0.80 -17.74 10.09
C SER A 99 1.70 -16.60 10.58
N GLU A 100 2.99 -16.87 10.70
CA GLU A 100 4.02 -15.86 10.91
C GLU A 100 5.19 -16.13 9.95
N ALA A 101 5.67 -15.07 9.29
CA ALA A 101 6.85 -15.10 8.46
C ALA A 101 7.86 -14.07 8.99
N ILE A 102 9.06 -14.54 9.32
CA ILE A 102 10.15 -13.72 9.84
C ILE A 102 11.20 -13.59 8.75
N TYR A 103 11.60 -12.36 8.47
CA TYR A 103 12.64 -11.98 7.52
C TYR A 103 13.67 -11.09 8.20
N ASP A 104 14.83 -10.91 7.57
CA ASP A 104 15.95 -10.15 8.14
C ASP A 104 15.55 -8.71 8.52
N TYR A 105 14.72 -8.04 7.73
CA TYR A 105 14.31 -6.64 7.94
C TYR A 105 12.81 -6.47 8.23
N SER A 106 12.05 -7.57 8.31
CA SER A 106 10.61 -7.48 8.52
C SER A 106 10.03 -8.75 9.13
N THR A 107 8.90 -8.58 9.81
CA THR A 107 8.10 -9.70 10.29
C THR A 107 6.65 -9.47 9.91
N VAL A 108 5.98 -10.53 9.46
CA VAL A 108 4.58 -10.51 9.04
C VAL A 108 3.81 -11.57 9.82
N SER A 109 2.89 -11.14 10.68
CA SER A 109 1.92 -12.01 11.34
C SER A 109 0.56 -11.87 10.69
N ARG A 110 -0.08 -12.99 10.39
CA ARG A 110 -1.45 -13.04 9.89
C ARG A 110 -2.35 -13.66 10.94
N PHE A 111 -3.46 -12.98 11.21
CA PHE A 111 -4.48 -13.41 12.14
C PHE A 111 -5.81 -13.59 11.42
N TYR A 112 -6.62 -14.52 11.92
CA TYR A 112 -7.96 -14.77 11.40
C TYR A 112 -8.99 -14.83 12.52
N LYS A 113 -10.21 -14.38 12.20
CA LYS A 113 -11.40 -14.51 13.04
C LYS A 113 -12.63 -14.46 12.13
N ASP A 114 -13.45 -15.50 12.19
CA ASP A 114 -14.60 -15.68 11.31
C ASP A 114 -14.18 -15.55 9.83
N GLU A 115 -14.78 -14.62 9.09
CA GLU A 115 -14.47 -14.31 7.68
C GLU A 115 -13.46 -13.16 7.52
N SER A 116 -12.89 -12.68 8.63
CA SER A 116 -11.95 -11.55 8.63
C SER A 116 -10.51 -11.99 8.83
N ARG A 117 -9.59 -11.28 8.16
CA ARG A 117 -8.15 -11.44 8.32
C ARG A 117 -7.51 -10.11 8.69
N VAL A 118 -6.45 -10.19 9.49
CA VAL A 118 -5.57 -9.06 9.83
C VAL A 118 -4.13 -9.44 9.55
N ASN A 119 -3.44 -8.68 8.71
CA ASN A 119 -2.01 -8.78 8.51
C ASN A 119 -1.31 -7.67 9.29
N VAL A 120 -0.37 -8.03 10.16
CA VAL A 120 0.50 -7.09 10.89
C VAL A 120 1.91 -7.24 10.34
N MET A 121 2.37 -6.22 9.63
CA MET A 121 3.69 -6.15 9.02
C MET A 121 4.52 -5.13 9.79
N ALA A 122 5.68 -5.52 10.30
CA ALA A 122 6.62 -4.62 10.96
C ALA A 122 7.95 -4.66 10.21
N PHE A 123 8.53 -3.50 9.94
CA PHE A 123 9.80 -3.33 9.23
C PHE A 123 10.76 -2.55 10.13
N ASP A 124 12.04 -2.96 10.15
CA ASP A 124 13.08 -2.18 10.79
C ASP A 124 13.23 -0.83 10.07
N GLU A 125 13.46 0.24 10.83
CA GLU A 125 13.84 1.53 10.27
C GLU A 125 15.37 1.64 10.23
N GLU A 126 15.98 1.80 9.04
CA GLU A 126 17.44 1.76 8.88
C GLU A 126 18.21 2.78 9.74
N SER A 127 17.58 3.91 10.10
CA SER A 127 18.20 5.02 10.83
C SER A 127 17.71 5.19 12.26
N SER A 128 16.87 4.29 12.78
CA SER A 128 16.28 4.42 14.11
C SER A 128 16.13 3.06 14.79
N THR A 129 15.92 3.04 16.12
CA THR A 129 15.59 1.81 16.85
C THR A 129 14.12 1.42 16.72
N GLY A 130 13.34 2.20 15.98
CA GLY A 130 11.91 2.04 15.80
C GLY A 130 11.56 1.21 14.58
N SER A 131 10.25 1.07 14.35
CA SER A 131 9.70 0.29 13.24
C SER A 131 8.66 1.06 12.47
N LEU A 132 8.60 0.79 11.16
CA LEU A 132 7.46 1.10 10.34
C LEU A 132 6.48 -0.07 10.39
N VAL A 133 5.23 0.18 10.73
CA VAL A 133 4.22 -0.86 10.91
C VAL A 133 3.06 -0.62 9.96
N GLY A 134 2.70 -1.67 9.21
CA GLY A 134 1.50 -1.74 8.39
C GLY A 134 0.51 -2.75 8.97
N ILE A 135 -0.73 -2.32 9.17
CA ILE A 135 -1.83 -3.20 9.53
C ILE A 135 -2.83 -3.19 8.39
N GLU A 136 -3.09 -4.36 7.83
CA GLU A 136 -4.12 -4.55 6.82
C GLU A 136 -5.25 -5.39 7.40
N ILE A 137 -6.48 -4.95 7.20
CA ILE A 137 -7.71 -5.62 7.61
C ILE A 137 -8.46 -5.95 6.33
N SER A 138 -8.83 -7.21 6.15
CA SER A 138 -9.65 -7.66 5.02
C SER A 138 -10.81 -8.55 5.48
N LYS A 139 -11.93 -8.47 4.77
CA LYS A 139 -13.07 -9.38 4.93
C LYS A 139 -13.19 -10.19 3.64
N HIS A 140 -13.27 -11.51 3.78
CA HIS A 140 -13.48 -12.43 2.67
C HIS A 140 -14.93 -12.87 2.57
#